data_AF-A0A8T3SW90-F1
#
_entry.id   AF-A0A8T3SW90-F1
#
_cell.length_a   1.000
_cell.length_b   1.000
_cell.length_c   1.000
_cell.angle_alpha   90.00
_cell.angle_beta   90.00
_cell.angle_gamma   90.00
#
_symmetry.space_group_name_H-M   'P 1'
#
loop_
_entity.id
_entity.type
_entity.pdbx_description
1 polymer ?
#
loop_
_entity_poly.entity_id
_entity_poly.type
_entity_poly.pdbx_seq_one_letter_code
_entity_poly.pdbx_strand_id
1 'polypeptide(L)'
;MTSNLPIAATRTGELSRDEVLAAFFQGLAEPTRIRILELLAERPRTVTELQAQLGIGQGRVSSHLACLRWCGYVAVQAEGRYNRYQLIDKRVRQILRLSEEIVRDNANRLTSCLVLTDQVTRNVSYATGRTGGT
;
A
#
# COMPACT_ATOMS: atom_id res chain seq x y z
N MET A 1 5.01 15.56 24.33
CA MET A 1 3.63 15.94 23.96
C MET A 1 3.13 14.93 22.95
N THR A 2 2.53 13.85 23.45
CA THR A 2 2.01 12.73 22.67
C THR A 2 0.76 13.17 21.92
N SER A 3 0.90 13.39 20.61
CA SER A 3 -0.23 13.66 19.72
C SER A 3 -1.13 12.42 19.67
N ASN A 4 -2.18 12.41 20.48
CA ASN A 4 -3.28 11.45 20.35
C ASN A 4 -3.94 11.68 18.99
N LEU A 5 -3.70 10.75 18.06
CA LEU A 5 -4.43 10.68 16.81
C LEU A 5 -5.89 10.38 17.15
N PRO A 6 -6.87 11.21 16.76
CA PRO A 6 -8.27 10.89 16.98
C PRO A 6 -8.65 9.82 15.96
N ILE A 7 -8.67 8.56 16.39
CA ILE A 7 -9.24 7.48 15.60
C ILE A 7 -10.75 7.69 15.64
N ALA A 8 -11.29 8.23 14.55
CA ALA A 8 -12.73 8.45 14.41
C ALA A 8 -13.47 7.12 14.60
N ALA A 9 -14.37 7.13 15.58
CA ALA A 9 -15.14 6.01 16.05
C ALA A 9 -15.88 5.28 14.92
N THR A 10 -15.60 4.00 14.74
CA THR A 10 -16.51 3.05 14.10
C THR A 10 -16.58 1.78 14.95
N ARG A 11 -17.81 1.39 15.30
CA ARG A 11 -18.17 0.27 16.17
C ARG A 11 -17.50 -1.03 15.72
N THR A 12 -16.56 -1.54 16.52
CA THR A 12 -16.27 -2.96 16.89
C THR A 12 -14.85 -2.99 17.46
N GLY A 13 -14.69 -3.04 18.79
CA GLY A 13 -13.40 -3.21 19.49
C GLY A 13 -12.37 -2.09 19.25
N GLU A 14 -11.98 -1.37 20.30
CA GLU A 14 -10.92 -0.35 20.18
C GLU A 14 -9.60 -1.03 19.79
N LEU A 15 -9.18 -0.86 18.52
CA LEU A 15 -7.84 -1.25 18.09
C LEU A 15 -6.82 -0.43 18.88
N SER A 16 -5.84 -1.10 19.47
CA SER A 16 -4.69 -0.46 20.09
C SER A 16 -3.90 0.34 19.06
N ARG A 17 -3.14 1.33 19.55
CA ARG A 17 -2.26 2.15 18.71
C ARG A 17 -1.34 1.30 17.83
N ASP A 18 -0.82 0.20 18.37
CA ASP A 18 0.12 -0.67 17.67
C ASP A 18 -0.58 -1.53 16.61
N GLU A 19 -1.82 -1.96 16.85
CA GLU A 19 -2.64 -2.64 15.83
C GLU A 19 -2.98 -1.71 14.65
N VAL A 20 -3.30 -0.44 14.93
CA VAL A 20 -3.56 0.56 13.88
C VAL A 20 -2.29 0.85 13.08
N LEU A 21 -1.15 0.96 13.76
CA LEU A 21 0.13 1.16 13.09
C LEU A 21 0.56 -0.08 12.29
N ALA A 22 0.30 -1.28 12.79
CA ALA A 22 0.52 -2.52 12.04
C ALA A 22 -0.38 -2.58 10.80
N ALA A 23 -1.66 -2.21 10.91
CA ALA A 23 -2.58 -2.14 9.78
C ALA A 23 -2.11 -1.13 8.71
N PHE A 24 -1.55 0.02 9.13
CA PHE A 24 -0.90 0.96 8.22
C PHE A 24 0.21 0.28 7.42
N PHE A 25 1.16 -0.40 8.09
CA PHE A 25 2.26 -1.09 7.41
C PHE A 25 1.77 -2.27 6.55
N GLN A 26 0.71 -2.98 6.95
CA GLN A 26 0.08 -4.01 6.12
C GLN A 26 -0.50 -3.43 4.82
N GLY A 27 -1.07 -2.23 4.88
CA GLY A 27 -1.47 -1.47 3.70
C GLY A 27 -0.31 -1.17 2.74
N LEU A 28 0.93 -1.14 3.23
CA LEU A 28 2.14 -0.96 2.41
C LEU A 28 2.85 -2.27 2.08
N ALA A 29 2.60 -3.36 2.82
CA ALA A 29 3.30 -4.65 2.71
C ALA A 29 2.87 -5.51 1.51
N GLU A 30 2.71 -4.88 0.33
CA GLU A 30 2.49 -5.58 -0.93
C GLU A 30 3.32 -4.92 -2.04
N PRO A 31 4.12 -5.69 -2.81
CA PRO A 31 5.07 -5.13 -3.78
C PRO A 31 4.45 -4.21 -4.82
N THR A 32 3.27 -4.55 -5.36
CA THR A 32 2.58 -3.75 -6.37
C THR A 32 2.13 -2.41 -5.79
N ARG A 33 1.62 -2.38 -4.55
CA ARG A 33 1.24 -1.15 -3.85
C ARG A 33 2.44 -0.25 -3.60
N ILE A 34 3.59 -0.80 -3.19
CA ILE A 34 4.84 -0.04 -3.06
C ILE A 34 5.19 0.58 -4.41
N ARG A 35 5.18 -0.21 -5.49
CA ARG A 35 5.52 0.28 -6.83
C ARG A 35 4.53 1.35 -7.34
N ILE A 36 3.23 1.20 -7.07
CA ILE A 36 2.23 2.23 -7.38
C ILE A 36 2.55 3.52 -6.62
N LEU A 37 2.85 3.45 -5.33
CA LEU A 37 3.15 4.62 -4.51
C LEU A 37 4.43 5.34 -4.97
N GLU A 38 5.47 4.60 -5.36
CA GLU A 38 6.69 5.16 -5.99
C GLU A 38 6.37 5.94 -7.27
N LEU A 39 5.59 5.33 -8.16
CA LEU A 39 5.16 5.98 -9.40
C LEU A 39 4.33 7.23 -9.07
N LEU A 40 3.33 7.13 -8.19
CA LEU A 40 2.49 8.26 -7.82
C LEU A 40 3.24 9.37 -7.06
N ALA A 41 4.34 9.03 -6.38
CA ALA A 41 5.24 10.00 -5.78
C ALA A 41 5.87 10.89 -6.86
N GLU A 42 6.34 10.33 -7.98
CA GLU A 42 6.93 11.11 -9.08
C GLU A 42 5.94 12.12 -9.68
N ARG A 43 4.73 11.65 -10.02
CA ARG A 43 3.63 12.48 -10.53
C ARG A 43 2.29 11.73 -10.47
N PRO A 44 1.17 12.47 -10.45
CA PRO A 44 -0.16 11.87 -10.60
C PRO A 44 -0.33 11.11 -11.93
N ARG A 45 -0.99 9.94 -11.88
CA ARG A 45 -1.14 9.00 -13.01
C ARG A 45 -2.54 8.40 -13.10
N THR A 46 -2.95 8.04 -14.31
CA THR A 46 -4.19 7.29 -14.56
C THR A 46 -4.00 5.78 -14.35
N VAL A 47 -5.10 5.03 -14.25
CA VAL A 47 -5.05 3.56 -14.17
C VAL A 47 -4.35 2.96 -15.38
N THR A 48 -4.59 3.50 -16.58
CA THR A 48 -3.98 3.02 -17.83
C THR A 48 -2.47 3.26 -17.85
N GLU A 49 -1.99 4.41 -17.36
CA GLU A 49 -0.55 4.68 -17.22
C GLU A 49 0.10 3.71 -16.22
N LEU A 50 -0.55 3.45 -15.08
CA LEU A 50 -0.07 2.51 -14.08
C LEU A 50 -0.06 1.07 -14.64
N GLN A 51 -1.09 0.68 -15.39
CA GLN A 51 -1.15 -0.60 -16.07
C GLN A 51 0.05 -0.81 -17.01
N ALA A 52 0.36 0.20 -17.84
CA ALA A 52 1.48 0.15 -18.77
C ALA A 52 2.84 0.04 -18.05
N GLN A 53 2.99 0.70 -16.91
CA GLN A 53 4.23 0.69 -16.12
C GLN A 53 4.41 -0.59 -15.29
N LEU A 54 3.31 -1.20 -14.82
CA LEU A 54 3.33 -2.37 -13.93
C LEU A 54 3.25 -3.70 -14.67
N GLY A 55 2.74 -3.71 -15.91
CA GLY A 55 2.57 -4.94 -16.70
C GLY A 55 1.48 -5.88 -16.15
N ILE A 56 0.58 -5.39 -15.30
CA ILE A 56 -0.53 -6.17 -14.71
C ILE A 56 -1.88 -5.66 -15.23
N GLY A 57 -2.92 -6.51 -15.21
CA GLY A 57 -4.25 -6.14 -15.71
C GLY A 57 -4.94 -5.01 -14.93
N GLN A 58 -5.80 -4.24 -15.62
CA GLN A 58 -6.53 -3.09 -15.06
C GLN A 58 -7.32 -3.42 -13.79
N GLY A 59 -7.94 -4.61 -13.72
CA GLY A 59 -8.68 -5.06 -12.54
C GLY A 59 -7.79 -5.11 -11.29
N ARG A 60 -6.57 -5.67 -11.42
CA ARG A 60 -5.59 -5.73 -10.33
C ARG A 60 -5.14 -4.33 -9.91
N VAL A 61 -4.76 -3.49 -10.86
CA VAL A 61 -4.37 -2.09 -10.58
C VAL A 61 -5.48 -1.36 -9.81
N SER A 62 -6.73 -1.50 -10.26
CA SER A 62 -7.89 -0.87 -9.63
C SER A 62 -8.11 -1.38 -8.20
N SER A 63 -7.95 -2.68 -7.95
CA SER A 63 -8.03 -3.27 -6.60
C SER A 63 -6.94 -2.71 -5.66
N HIS A 64 -5.69 -2.62 -6.12
CA HIS A 64 -4.62 -2.01 -5.31
C HIS A 64 -4.89 -0.53 -5.03
N LEU A 65 -5.35 0.25 -6.03
CA LEU A 65 -5.70 1.65 -5.87
C LEU A 65 -6.90 1.86 -4.92
N ALA A 66 -7.90 0.97 -4.96
CA ALA A 66 -9.02 1.02 -4.03
C ALA A 66 -8.55 0.82 -2.58
N CYS A 67 -7.67 -0.16 -2.34
CA CYS A 67 -7.04 -0.38 -1.04
C CYS A 67 -6.23 0.86 -0.60
N LEU A 68 -5.34 1.37 -1.46
CA LEU A 68 -4.53 2.56 -1.15
C LEU A 68 -5.39 3.80 -0.88
N ARG A 69 -6.53 3.94 -1.57
CA ARG A 69 -7.49 5.03 -1.34
C ARG A 69 -8.19 4.87 0.01
N TRP A 70 -8.63 3.65 0.32
CA TRP A 70 -9.30 3.36 1.59
C TRP A 70 -8.37 3.55 2.79
N CYS A 71 -7.09 3.18 2.65
CA CYS A 71 -6.04 3.43 3.64
C CYS A 71 -5.61 4.91 3.72
N GLY A 72 -6.11 5.79 2.85
CA GLY A 72 -5.78 7.22 2.87
C GLY A 72 -4.40 7.57 2.32
N TYR A 73 -3.78 6.70 1.51
CA TYR A 73 -2.46 6.99 0.90
C TYR A 73 -2.57 7.79 -0.38
N VAL A 74 -3.66 7.60 -1.12
CA VAL A 74 -3.89 8.23 -2.43
C VAL A 74 -5.27 8.85 -2.49
N ALA A 75 -5.38 9.91 -3.30
CA ALA A 75 -6.66 10.46 -3.74
C ALA A 75 -6.81 10.28 -5.24
N VAL A 76 -8.06 10.40 -5.68
CA VAL A 76 -8.43 10.37 -7.09
C VAL A 76 -9.15 11.66 -7.44
N GLN A 77 -8.77 12.25 -8.57
CA GLN A 77 -9.43 13.40 -9.15
C GLN A 77 -9.93 13.04 -10.54
N ALA A 78 -11.18 13.37 -10.83
CA ALA A 78 -11.73 13.25 -12.18
C ALA A 78 -11.13 14.34 -13.07
N GLU A 79 -10.55 13.94 -14.20
CA GLU A 79 -9.96 14.82 -15.19
C GLU A 79 -10.47 14.41 -16.59
N GLY A 80 -11.56 15.06 -17.00
CA GLY A 80 -12.27 14.72 -18.23
C GLY A 80 -12.83 13.30 -18.19
N ARG A 81 -12.34 12.43 -19.07
CA ARG A 81 -12.77 11.02 -19.17
C ARG A 81 -11.97 10.07 -18.28
N TYR A 82 -10.92 10.56 -17.63
CA TYR A 82 -9.99 9.74 -16.86
C TYR A 82 -9.99 10.11 -15.39
N ASN A 83 -9.69 9.11 -14.56
CA ASN A 83 -9.42 9.30 -13.15
C ASN A 83 -7.90 9.35 -12.95
N ARG A 84 -7.40 10.45 -12.40
CA ARG A 84 -5.99 10.63 -12.06
C ARG A 84 -5.79 10.42 -10.57
N TYR A 85 -4.91 9.48 -10.23
CA TYR A 85 -4.54 9.17 -8.87
C TYR A 85 -3.29 9.94 -8.47
N GLN A 86 -3.23 10.36 -7.22
CA GLN A 86 -2.10 11.10 -6.66
C GLN A 86 -1.81 10.66 -5.23
N LEU A 87 -0.53 10.65 -4.86
CA LEU A 87 -0.11 10.51 -3.46
C LEU A 87 -0.50 11.78 -2.70
N ILE A 88 -1.22 11.65 -1.59
CA ILE A 88 -1.72 12.83 -0.85
C ILE A 88 -0.83 13.30 0.29
N ASP A 89 -0.03 12.40 0.87
CA ASP A 89 0.82 12.71 2.00
C ASP A 89 2.31 12.53 1.66
N LYS A 90 3.06 13.63 1.72
CA LYS A 90 4.52 13.64 1.49
C LYS A 90 5.27 12.78 2.51
N ARG A 91 4.71 12.53 3.69
CA ARG A 91 5.28 11.64 4.71
C ARG A 91 5.29 10.19 4.26
N VAL A 92 4.33 9.75 3.43
CA VAL A 92 4.37 8.39 2.85
C VAL A 92 5.58 8.25 1.93
N ARG A 93 5.88 9.27 1.12
CA ARG A 93 7.11 9.31 0.32
C ARG A 93 8.37 9.27 1.20
N GLN A 94 8.38 10.01 2.32
CA GLN A 94 9.50 9.98 3.26
C GLN A 94 9.66 8.59 3.90
N ILE A 95 8.56 7.92 4.25
CA ILE A 95 8.58 6.55 4.77
C ILE A 95 9.20 5.61 3.75
N LEU A 96 8.81 5.67 2.47
CA LEU A 96 9.40 4.83 1.42
C LEU A 96 10.91 5.08 1.31
N ARG A 97 11.34 6.34 1.23
CA ARG A 97 12.75 6.72 1.16
C ARG A 97 13.57 6.24 2.36
N LEU A 98 13.08 6.48 3.58
CA LEU A 98 13.76 6.03 4.80
C LEU A 98 13.77 4.50 4.90
N SER A 99 12.72 3.84 4.44
CA SER A 99 12.64 2.38 4.41
C SER A 99 13.69 1.80 3.45
N GLU A 100 13.92 2.41 2.29
CA GLU A 100 14.98 2.00 1.35
C GLU A 100 16.38 2.12 1.96
N GLU A 101 16.65 3.21 2.69
CA GLU A 101 17.91 3.40 3.42
C GLU A 101 18.11 2.27 4.45
N ILE A 102 17.09 2.00 5.27
CA ILE A 102 17.14 0.93 6.27
C ILE A 102 17.27 -0.46 5.60
N VAL A 103 16.52 -0.71 4.52
CA VAL A 103 16.56 -1.97 3.78
C VAL A 103 17.95 -2.19 3.18
N ARG A 104 18.59 -1.16 2.63
CA ARG A 104 19.96 -1.27 2.11
C ARG A 104 20.94 -1.77 3.15
N ASP A 105 20.85 -1.25 4.37
CA ASP A 105 21.74 -1.61 5.47
C ASP A 105 21.42 -3.01 6.05
N ASN A 106 20.20 -3.52 5.82
CA ASN A 106 19.69 -4.73 6.47
C ASN A 106 19.22 -5.82 5.49
N ALA A 107 19.42 -5.67 4.18
CA ALA A 107 18.81 -6.49 3.14
C ALA A 107 19.00 -7.99 3.41
N ASN A 108 20.25 -8.42 3.64
CA ASN A 108 20.58 -9.81 3.90
C ASN A 108 19.84 -10.37 5.11
N ARG A 109 19.72 -9.58 6.19
CA ARG A 109 19.05 -9.99 7.43
C ARG A 109 17.54 -10.12 7.23
N LEU A 110 16.94 -9.19 6.48
CA LEU A 110 15.51 -9.19 6.18
C LEU A 110 15.15 -10.39 5.30
N THR A 111 15.96 -10.69 4.27
CA THR A 111 15.71 -11.82 3.36
C THR A 111 16.01 -13.17 3.98
N SER A 112 16.89 -13.25 4.99
CA SER A 112 17.19 -14.49 5.71
C SER A 112 16.28 -14.74 6.91
N CYS A 113 15.36 -13.83 7.22
CA CYS A 113 14.48 -13.95 8.39
C CYS A 113 13.33 -14.93 8.10
N LEU A 114 13.42 -16.14 8.65
CA LEU A 114 12.44 -17.22 8.46
C LEU A 114 11.01 -16.85 8.87
N VAL A 115 10.85 -15.90 9.81
CA VAL A 115 9.54 -15.41 10.25
C VAL A 115 8.88 -14.52 9.18
N LEU A 116 9.66 -13.69 8.48
CA LEU A 116 9.15 -12.76 7.46
C LEU A 116 9.03 -13.42 6.10
N THR A 117 9.94 -14.32 5.73
CA THR A 117 9.88 -15.06 4.46
C THR A 117 8.54 -15.79 4.32
N ASP A 118 8.01 -16.34 5.42
CA ASP A 118 6.70 -16.99 5.45
C ASP A 118 5.50 -16.03 5.37
N GLN A 119 5.65 -14.78 5.82
CA GLN A 119 4.61 -13.74 5.71
C GLN A 119 4.56 -13.15 4.28
N VAL A 120 5.71 -13.01 3.61
CA VAL A 120 5.76 -12.57 2.21
C VAL A 120 5.12 -13.62 1.30
N THR A 121 5.40 -14.91 1.50
CA THR A 121 4.74 -16.00 0.74
C THR A 121 3.26 -16.14 1.08
N ARG A 122 2.85 -16.02 2.35
CA ARG A 122 1.42 -16.01 2.72
C ARG A 122 0.64 -14.86 2.09
N ASN A 123 1.21 -13.65 2.03
CA ASN A 123 0.58 -12.50 1.39
C ASN A 123 0.38 -12.67 -0.13
N VAL A 124 1.25 -13.45 -0.80
CA VAL A 124 1.07 -13.82 -2.21
C VAL A 124 -0.07 -14.85 -2.38
N SER A 125 -0.20 -15.82 -1.47
CA SER A 125 -1.25 -16.85 -1.52
C SER A 125 -2.66 -16.30 -1.30
N TYR A 126 -2.86 -15.30 -0.45
CA TYR A 126 -4.16 -14.63 -0.30
C TYR A 126 -4.60 -13.88 -1.56
N ALA A 127 -3.67 -13.45 -2.42
CA ALA A 127 -3.99 -12.78 -3.69
C ALA A 127 -4.46 -13.74 -4.81
N THR A 128 -4.32 -15.06 -4.62
CA THR A 128 -4.72 -16.10 -5.59
C THR A 128 -5.95 -16.92 -5.16
N GLY A 129 -6.49 -16.68 -3.95
CA GLY A 129 -7.53 -17.52 -3.34
C GLY A 129 -8.98 -17.02 -3.45
N ARG A 130 -9.39 -16.40 -4.57
CA ARG A 130 -10.79 -16.01 -4.76
C ARG A 130 -11.31 -16.24 -6.19
N THR A 131 -11.24 -17.48 -6.63
CA THR A 131 -12.07 -18.03 -7.70
C THR A 131 -12.72 -19.32 -7.20
N GLY A 132 -14.02 -19.28 -6.87
CA GLY A 132 -14.80 -20.50 -6.60
C GLY A 132 -16.01 -20.32 -5.69
N GLY A 133 -17.20 -20.48 -6.26
CA GLY A 133 -18.48 -20.78 -5.58
C GLY A 133 -19.33 -19.55 -5.28
N THR A 134 -20.58 -19.42 -5.74
CA THR A 134 -21.51 -20.27 -6.52
C THR A 134 -22.54 -19.31 -7.11
#